data_AF-A0A6I9MUU4-F1
#
_entry.id   AF-A0A6I9MUU4-F1
#
_cell.length_a   1.000
_cell.length_b   1.000
_cell.length_c   1.000
_cell.angle_alpha   90.00
_cell.angle_beta   90.00
_cell.angle_gamma   90.00
#
_symmetry.space_group_name_H-M   'P 1'
#
loop_
_entity.id
_entity.type
_entity.pdbx_description
1 polymer ?
#
loop_
_entity_poly.entity_id
_entity_poly.type
_entity_poly.pdbx_seq_one_letter_code
_entity_poly.pdbx_strand_id
1 'polypeptide(L)'
;MENLELSLPSLGTISRHVDKSHNELSQYLSKQIWSQQDRQCILDCVSQLLLEKDYTLLIARHLRPLVLDLLERNAERVRAGGRISHDLHERLCVALSKLLGISPDAQA
;
A
#
# COMPACT_ATOMS: atom_id res chain seq x y z
N MET A 1 8.31 -12.54 8.70
CA MET A 1 7.14 -11.79 8.23
C MET A 1 5.98 -12.76 8.19
N GLU A 2 5.12 -12.66 9.20
CA GLU A 2 3.99 -13.56 9.43
C GLU A 2 3.00 -13.47 8.27
N ASN A 3 2.25 -14.56 8.02
CA ASN A 3 1.33 -14.74 6.88
C ASN A 3 0.21 -13.69 6.85
N LEU A 4 0.49 -12.46 6.43
CA LEU A 4 -0.51 -11.44 6.23
C LEU A 4 -1.26 -11.71 4.93
N GLU A 5 -2.44 -12.32 5.06
CA GLU A 5 -3.27 -12.68 3.91
C GLU A 5 -3.89 -11.45 3.25
N LEU A 6 -3.72 -11.35 1.94
CA LEU A 6 -4.38 -10.35 1.11
C LEU A 6 -5.89 -10.65 1.03
N SER A 7 -6.71 -9.77 1.61
CA SER A 7 -8.17 -9.90 1.60
C SER A 7 -8.77 -9.42 0.28
N LEU A 8 -9.36 -10.34 -0.50
CA LEU A 8 -10.07 -10.07 -1.76
C LEU A 8 -11.17 -8.99 -1.62
N PRO A 9 -12.07 -9.03 -0.63
CA PRO A 9 -13.09 -7.98 -0.42
C PRO A 9 -12.49 -6.59 -0.19
N SER A 10 -11.37 -6.54 0.54
CA SER A 10 -10.65 -5.30 0.86
C SER A 10 -10.02 -4.71 -0.40
N LEU A 11 -9.33 -5.53 -1.19
CA LEU A 11 -8.76 -5.13 -2.48
C LEU A 11 -9.84 -4.73 -3.49
N GLY A 12 -10.97 -5.43 -3.53
CA GLY A 12 -12.12 -5.07 -4.38
C GLY A 12 -12.79 -3.75 -3.96
N THR A 13 -12.76 -3.42 -2.67
CA THR A 13 -13.22 -2.11 -2.21
C THR A 13 -12.24 -1.01 -2.61
N ILE A 14 -10.94 -1.23 -2.42
CA ILE A 14 -9.89 -0.28 -2.83
C ILE A 14 -9.97 -0.02 -4.34
N SER A 15 -10.00 -1.06 -5.16
CA SER A 15 -10.06 -0.95 -6.63
C SER A 15 -11.27 -0.16 -7.12
N ARG A 16 -12.42 -0.19 -6.43
CA ARG A 16 -13.59 0.61 -6.81
C ARG A 16 -13.47 2.12 -6.51
N HIS A 17 -12.59 2.50 -5.59
CA HIS A 17 -12.42 3.90 -5.17
C HIS A 17 -11.16 4.56 -5.75
N VAL A 18 -10.21 3.75 -6.24
CA VAL A 18 -9.02 4.24 -6.93
C VAL A 18 -9.37 4.58 -8.36
N ASP A 19 -8.92 5.75 -8.83
CA ASP A 19 -9.14 6.20 -10.19
C ASP A 19 -8.57 5.22 -11.22
N LYS A 20 -9.21 5.14 -12.38
CA LYS A 20 -8.81 4.18 -13.43
C LYS A 20 -7.34 4.32 -13.85
N SER A 21 -6.75 5.52 -13.77
CA SER A 21 -5.34 5.76 -14.07
C SER A 21 -4.37 5.12 -13.08
N HIS A 22 -4.81 4.88 -11.84
CA HIS A 22 -4.00 4.31 -10.76
C HIS A 22 -4.42 2.87 -10.39
N ASN A 23 -5.43 2.32 -11.07
CA ASN A 23 -6.06 1.05 -10.72
C ASN A 23 -5.46 -0.15 -11.48
N GLU A 24 -4.18 -0.42 -11.23
CA GLU A 24 -3.52 -1.65 -11.68
C GLU A 24 -4.05 -2.90 -10.94
N LEU A 25 -4.81 -2.72 -9.86
CA LEU A 25 -5.38 -3.80 -9.05
C LEU A 25 -6.45 -4.62 -9.79
N SER A 26 -7.22 -3.97 -10.68
CA SER A 26 -8.33 -4.61 -11.40
C SER A 26 -7.91 -5.88 -12.17
N GLN A 27 -6.72 -5.87 -12.77
CA GLN A 27 -6.21 -7.01 -13.55
C GLN A 27 -5.91 -8.24 -12.69
N TYR A 28 -5.55 -8.02 -11.42
CA TYR A 28 -5.26 -9.10 -10.47
C TYR A 28 -6.55 -9.64 -9.87
N LEU A 29 -7.53 -8.76 -9.61
CA LEU A 29 -8.84 -9.14 -9.09
C LEU A 29 -9.64 -10.03 -10.06
N SER A 30 -9.37 -9.97 -11.37
CA SER A 30 -9.98 -10.89 -12.34
C SER A 30 -9.39 -12.30 -12.34
N LYS A 31 -8.25 -12.55 -11.68
CA LYS A 31 -7.62 -13.88 -11.62
C LYS A 31 -8.25 -14.74 -10.53
N GLN A 32 -8.50 -16.01 -10.84
CA GLN A 32 -9.00 -16.98 -9.85
C GLN A 32 -7.94 -17.41 -8.84
N ILE A 33 -6.66 -17.45 -9.26
CA ILE A 33 -5.52 -17.86 -8.43
C ILE A 33 -4.40 -16.83 -8.61
N TRP A 34 -3.80 -16.40 -7.50
CA TRP A 34 -2.63 -15.54 -7.52
C TRP A 34 -1.34 -16.34 -7.35
N SER A 35 -0.42 -16.16 -8.28
CA SER A 35 0.97 -16.61 -8.13
C SER A 35 1.68 -15.78 -7.05
N GLN A 36 2.87 -16.21 -6.63
CA GLN A 36 3.70 -15.40 -5.74
C GLN A 36 4.05 -14.05 -6.36
N GLN A 37 4.32 -14.01 -7.66
CA GLN A 37 4.59 -12.77 -8.39
C GLN A 37 3.38 -11.83 -8.38
N ASP A 38 2.17 -12.36 -8.59
CA ASP A 38 0.94 -11.56 -8.54
C ASP A 38 0.78 -10.90 -7.16
N ARG A 39 1.01 -11.66 -6.08
CA ARG A 39 0.95 -11.13 -4.72
C ARG A 39 1.95 -9.99 -4.49
N GLN A 40 3.19 -10.13 -4.99
CA GLN A 40 4.18 -9.07 -4.89
C GLN A 40 3.76 -7.83 -5.68
N CYS A 41 3.27 -8.00 -6.92
CA CYS A 41 2.77 -6.88 -7.70
C CYS A 41 1.58 -6.18 -7.03
N ILE A 42 0.65 -6.91 -6.43
CA ILE A 42 -0.46 -6.32 -5.67
C ILE A 42 0.06 -5.50 -4.49
N LEU A 43 0.99 -6.05 -3.69
CA LEU A 43 1.59 -5.33 -2.57
C LEU A 43 2.34 -4.07 -3.01
N ASP A 44 3.03 -4.13 -4.15
CA ASP A 44 3.72 -2.98 -4.74
C ASP A 44 2.75 -1.92 -5.26
N CYS A 45 1.62 -2.31 -5.84
CA CYS A 45 0.55 -1.39 -6.24
C CYS A 45 -0.05 -0.69 -5.02
N VAL A 46 -0.43 -1.47 -4.01
CA VAL A 46 -1.06 -0.96 -2.79
C VAL A 46 -0.11 -0.07 -1.99
N SER A 47 1.19 -0.42 -1.93
CA SER A 47 2.18 0.41 -1.23
C SER A 47 2.33 1.77 -1.88
N GLN A 48 2.33 1.85 -3.22
CA GLN A 48 2.35 3.14 -3.93
C GLN A 48 1.06 3.93 -3.69
N LEU A 49 -0.10 3.28 -3.74
CA LEU A 49 -1.38 3.92 -3.42
C LEU A 49 -1.45 4.44 -1.98
N LEU A 50 -0.78 3.79 -1.02
CA LEU A 50 -0.72 4.28 0.36
C LEU A 50 -0.10 5.69 0.45
N LEU A 51 0.86 5.98 -0.44
CA LEU A 51 1.52 7.29 -0.54
C LEU A 51 0.72 8.33 -1.32
N GLU A 52 -0.39 7.94 -1.93
CA GLU A 52 -1.32 8.89 -2.56
C GLU A 52 -2.20 9.53 -1.49
N LYS A 53 -2.25 10.87 -1.50
CA LYS A 53 -2.90 11.66 -0.45
C LYS A 53 -4.35 11.24 -0.20
N ASP A 54 -5.07 10.92 -1.27
CA ASP A 54 -6.51 10.63 -1.23
C ASP A 54 -6.80 9.18 -0.86
N TYR A 55 -5.82 8.29 -0.95
CA TYR A 55 -5.99 6.86 -0.72
C TYR A 55 -5.35 6.37 0.58
N THR A 56 -4.42 7.11 1.20
CA THR A 56 -3.74 6.71 2.45
C THR A 56 -4.68 6.11 3.50
N LEU A 57 -5.76 6.82 3.85
CA LEU A 57 -6.71 6.38 4.90
C LEU A 57 -7.57 5.20 4.43
N LEU A 58 -7.90 5.13 3.14
CA LEU A 58 -8.65 4.03 2.56
C LEU A 58 -7.85 2.72 2.67
N ILE A 59 -6.58 2.76 2.26
CA ILE A 59 -5.66 1.62 2.36
C ILE A 59 -5.50 1.21 3.83
N ALA A 60 -5.22 2.16 4.73
CA ALA A 60 -5.01 1.89 6.14
C ALA A 60 -6.21 1.22 6.82
N ARG A 61 -7.43 1.59 6.42
CA ARG A 61 -8.66 1.01 6.97
C ARG A 61 -8.90 -0.42 6.50
N HIS A 62 -8.69 -0.69 5.21
CA HIS A 62 -9.02 -1.98 4.59
C HIS A 62 -7.89 -3.00 4.68
N LEU A 63 -6.66 -2.54 4.82
CA LEU A 63 -5.45 -3.37 4.88
C LEU A 63 -4.64 -3.08 6.14
N ARG A 64 -5.31 -2.77 7.26
CA ARG A 64 -4.67 -2.44 8.55
C ARG A 64 -3.54 -3.41 8.93
N PRO A 65 -3.72 -4.75 8.85
CA PRO A 65 -2.66 -5.69 9.22
C PRO A 65 -1.39 -5.55 8.37
N LEU A 66 -1.52 -5.05 7.14
CA LEU A 66 -0.43 -4.91 6.16
C LEU A 66 0.20 -3.52 6.17
N VAL A 67 -0.31 -2.55 6.94
CA VAL A 67 0.14 -1.15 6.85
C VAL A 67 1.64 -1.01 7.11
N LEU A 68 2.18 -1.71 8.12
CA LEU A 68 3.61 -1.67 8.43
C LEU A 68 4.45 -2.24 7.28
N ASP A 69 4.07 -3.41 6.74
CA ASP A 69 4.74 -4.01 5.58
C ASP A 69 4.71 -3.07 4.35
N LEU A 70 3.60 -2.38 4.12
CA LEU A 70 3.45 -1.44 3.01
C LEU A 70 4.31 -0.17 3.22
N LEU A 71 4.46 0.31 4.46
CA LEU A 71 5.35 1.42 4.81
C LEU A 71 6.81 1.02 4.65
N GLU A 72 7.19 -0.17 5.09
CA GLU A 72 8.55 -0.70 4.97
C GLU A 72 8.97 -0.80 3.49
N ARG A 73 8.12 -1.38 2.63
CA ARG A 73 8.32 -1.40 1.16
C ARG A 73 8.56 -0.01 0.58
N ASN A 74 7.81 1.00 1.03
CA ASN A 74 8.02 2.37 0.58
C ASN A 74 9.33 2.96 1.12
N ALA A 75 9.69 2.69 2.37
CA ALA A 75 10.95 3.13 2.95
C ALA A 75 12.17 2.54 2.21
N GLU A 76 12.09 1.29 1.77
CA GLU A 76 13.09 0.67 0.89
C GLU A 76 13.16 1.38 -0.47
N ARG A 77 12.00 1.65 -1.10
CA ARG A 77 11.93 2.38 -2.37
C ARG A 77 12.50 3.79 -2.29
N VAL A 78 12.29 4.50 -1.18
CA VAL A 78 12.87 5.82 -0.93
C VAL A 78 14.40 5.79 -1.02
N ARG A 79 15.04 4.69 -0.60
CA ARG A 79 16.49 4.50 -0.59
C ARG A 79 17.04 3.74 -1.80
N ALA A 80 16.18 3.34 -2.75
CA ALA A 80 16.59 2.54 -3.89
C ALA A 80 17.61 3.29 -4.77
N GLY A 81 18.67 2.59 -5.19
CA GLY A 81 19.71 3.18 -6.06
C GLY A 81 20.74 4.06 -5.33
N GLY A 82 20.84 3.96 -4.00
CA GLY A 82 21.90 4.63 -3.22
C GLY A 82 21.70 6.15 -3.04
N ARG A 83 20.52 6.67 -3.42
CA ARG A 83 20.11 8.06 -3.21
C ARG A 83 18.70 8.09 -2.64
N ILE A 84 18.39 9.13 -1.88
CA ILE A 84 17.05 9.35 -1.33
C ILE A 84 16.20 10.07 -2.37
N SER A 85 15.08 9.46 -2.76
CA SER A 85 14.05 10.17 -3.53
C SER A 85 13.30 11.13 -2.60
N HIS A 86 13.53 12.43 -2.77
CA HIS A 86 12.91 13.46 -1.94
C HIS A 86 11.38 13.48 -2.05
N ASP A 87 10.84 13.29 -3.26
CA ASP A 87 9.40 13.22 -3.49
C ASP A 87 8.77 12.04 -2.73
N LEU A 88 9.31 10.84 -2.91
CA LEU A 88 8.81 9.65 -2.21
C LEU A 88 8.97 9.79 -0.69
N HIS A 89 10.08 10.37 -0.23
CA HIS A 89 10.30 10.63 1.18
C HIS A 89 9.24 11.57 1.76
N GLU A 90 8.94 12.68 1.09
CA GLU A 90 7.90 13.63 1.53
C GLU A 90 6.54 12.96 1.58
N ARG A 91 6.16 12.22 0.52
CA ARG A 91 4.89 11.49 0.47
C ARG A 91 4.79 10.45 1.58
N LEU A 92 5.89 9.74 1.88
CA LEU A 92 5.96 8.80 3.00
C LEU A 92 5.77 9.50 4.35
N CYS A 93 6.42 10.65 4.59
CA CYS A 93 6.22 11.43 5.81
C CYS A 93 4.77 11.93 5.96
N VAL A 94 4.14 12.37 4.87
CA VAL A 94 2.74 12.80 4.87
C VAL A 94 1.82 11.61 5.18
N ALA A 95 2.07 10.45 4.58
CA ALA A 95 1.31 9.23 4.85
C ALA A 95 1.43 8.82 6.33
N LEU A 96 2.65 8.74 6.87
CA LEU A 96 2.91 8.45 8.28
C LEU A 96 2.17 9.41 9.21
N SER A 97 2.25 10.71 8.95
CA SER A 97 1.59 11.74 9.75
C SER A 97 0.07 11.55 9.81
N LYS A 98 -0.56 11.11 8.71
CA LYS A 98 -1.99 10.76 8.68
C LYS A 98 -2.29 9.48 9.44
N LEU A 99 -1.42 8.48 9.35
CA LEU A 99 -1.60 7.17 9.99
C LEU A 99 -1.50 7.25 11.51
N LEU A 100 -0.62 8.13 12.04
CA LEU A 100 -0.46 8.34 13.49
C LEU A 100 -1.76 8.76 14.21
N GLY A 101 -2.72 9.36 13.48
CA GLY A 101 -4.02 9.76 14.03
C GLY A 101 -5.09 8.66 14.01
N ILE A 102 -4.86 7.53 13.33
CA ILE A 102 -5.89 6.51 13.08
C ILE A 102 -5.45 5.06 13.33
N SER A 103 -4.14 4.80 13.38
CA SER A 103 -3.57 3.49 13.62
C SER A 103 -2.62 3.57 14.81
N PRO A 104 -3.03 3.11 16.02
CA PRO A 104 -2.15 3.13 17.19
C PRO A 104 -0.86 2.33 16.96
N ASP A 105 -0.92 1.30 16.09
CA ASP A 105 0.23 0.47 15.72
C ASP A 105 1.33 1.23 14.94
N ALA A 106 1.05 2.44 14.43
CA ALA A 106 2.05 3.28 13.75
C ALA A 106 2.93 4.08 14.72
N GLN A 107 2.62 4.07 16.02
CA GLN A 107 3.41 4.73 17.07
C GLN A 107 4.52 3.84 17.66
N ALA A 108 4.61 2.58 17.22
CA ALA A 108 5.52 1.57 17.76
C ALA A 108 6.98 1.74 17.30
#